data_AF-A0A535T307-F1
#
_entry.id   AF-A0A535T307-F1
#
_cell.length_a   1.000
_cell.length_b   1.000
_cell.length_c   1.000
_cell.angle_alpha   90.00
_cell.angle_beta   90.00
_cell.angle_gamma   90.00
#
_symmetry.space_group_name_H-M   'P 1'
#
loop_
_entity.id
_entity.type
_entity.pdbx_description
1 polymer ?
#
loop_
_entity_poly.entity_id
_entity_poly.type
_entity_poly.pdbx_seq_one_letter_code
_entity_poly.pdbx_strand_id
1 'polypeptide(L)' 'MFADINGARIHYERSGAGVPLILLHAGIADSRMWEPQVAAFAQHF' A
#
# COMPACT_ATOMS: atom_id res chain seq x y z
N MET A 1 7.16 -4.21 4.23
CA MET A 1 7.69 -5.41 3.53
C MET A 1 8.38 -4.96 2.24
N PHE A 2 9.10 -5.84 1.56
CA PHE A 2 9.78 -5.50 0.31
C PHE A 2 9.53 -6.55 -0.79
N ALA A 3 9.44 -6.08 -2.03
CA ALA A 3 9.40 -6.93 -3.22
C ALA A 3 10.46 -6.45 -4.23
N ASP A 4 11.15 -7.39 -4.86
CA ASP A 4 12.08 -7.09 -5.95
C ASP A 4 11.30 -7.16 -7.29
N ILE A 5 11.09 -6.00 -7.92
CA ILE A 5 10.28 -5.82 -9.14
C ILE A 5 11.08 -5.02 -10.15
N ASN A 6 11.27 -5.54 -11.37
CA ASN A 6 11.96 -4.86 -12.46
C ASN A 6 13.35 -4.28 -12.07
N GLY A 7 14.10 -5.02 -11.24
CA GLY A 7 15.42 -4.59 -10.78
C GLY A 7 15.41 -3.54 -9.65
N ALA A 8 14.24 -3.18 -9.11
CA ALA A 8 14.10 -2.27 -7.98
C ALA A 8 13.52 -3.00 -6.76
N ARG A 9 13.99 -2.61 -5.56
CA ARG A 9 13.42 -3.07 -4.29
C ARG A 9 12.34 -2.09 -3.83
N ILE A 10 11.08 -2.52 -3.88
CA ILE A 10 9.91 -1.69 -3.59
C ILE A 10 9.39 -1.98 -2.19
N HIS A 11 9.31 -0.95 -1.35
CA HIS A 11 8.64 -1.06 -0.05
C HIS A 11 7.12 -1.06 -0.24
N TYR A 12 6.42 -1.93 0.50
CA TYR A 12 4.96 -1.92 0.58
C TYR A 12 4.47 -2.35 1.96
N GLU A 13 3.26 -1.93 2.29
CA GLU A 13 2.54 -2.29 3.51
C GLU A 13 1.29 -3.09 3.15
N ARG A 14 0.81 -3.93 4.08
CA ARG A 14 -0.41 -4.71 3.90
C ARG A 14 -1.19 -4.70 5.20
N SER A 15 -2.47 -4.37 5.08
CA SER A 15 -3.45 -4.35 6.16
C SER A 15 -4.76 -4.93 5.64
N GLY A 16 -5.52 -5.60 6.50
CA GLY A 16 -6.79 -6.20 6.13
C GLY A 16 -6.69 -7.56 5.43
N ALA A 17 -7.84 -8.04 4.92
CA ALA A 17 -7.98 -9.33 4.27
C ALA A 17 -9.24 -9.38 3.39
N GLY A 18 -9.12 -9.99 2.21
CA GLY A 18 -10.22 -10.09 1.25
C GLY A 18 -9.76 -9.85 -0.19
N VAL A 19 -10.61 -9.17 -0.96
CA VAL A 19 -10.31 -8.80 -2.35
C VAL A 19 -9.21 -7.72 -2.36
N PRO A 20 -8.11 -7.88 -3.11
CA PRO A 20 -7.01 -6.92 -3.07
C PRO A 20 -7.39 -5.51 -3.57
N LEU A 21 -7.09 -4.50 -2.77
CA LEU A 21 -7.08 -3.09 -3.14
C LEU A 21 -5.64 -2.55 -3.07
N ILE A 22 -5.16 -1.94 -4.15
CA ILE A 22 -3.80 -1.37 -4.22
C ILE A 22 -3.89 0.16 -4.22
N LEU A 23 -3.21 0.79 -3.27
CA LEU A 23 -3.09 2.24 -3.17
C LEU A 23 -1.70 2.68 -3.63
N LEU A 24 -1.65 3.46 -4.71
CA LEU A 24 -0.42 4.05 -5.25
C LEU A 24 -0.34 5.51 -4.83
N HIS A 25 0.81 5.95 -4.34
CA HIS A 25 1.02 7.33 -3.90
C HIS A 25 1.30 8.27 -5.08
N ALA A 26 1.18 9.58 -4.86
CA ALA A 26 1.60 10.60 -5.83
C ALA A 26 3.14 10.73 -5.89
N GLY A 27 3.67 11.47 -6.88
CA GLY A 27 5.09 11.47 -7.23
C GLY A 27 6.09 11.65 -6.06
N ILE A 28 5.97 12.71 -5.26
CA ILE A 28 6.92 13.03 -4.17
C ILE A 28 6.48 12.41 -2.82
N ALA A 29 5.33 11.73 -2.78
CA ALA A 29 4.79 11.11 -1.57
C ALA A 29 5.31 9.68 -1.36
N ASP A 30 4.92 9.05 -0.25
CA ASP A 30 5.11 7.63 0.03
C ASP A 30 3.82 6.99 0.59
N SER A 31 3.90 5.75 1.09
CA SER A 31 2.75 4.98 1.60
C SER A 31 1.94 5.73 2.66
N ARG A 32 2.58 6.63 3.43
CA ARG A 32 1.94 7.36 4.54
C ARG A 32 0.88 8.35 4.09
N MET A 33 0.88 8.75 2.80
CA MET A 33 -0.18 9.56 2.20
C MET A 33 -1.58 8.97 2.41
N TRP A 34 -1.65 7.64 2.56
CA TRP A 34 -2.90 6.89 2.65
C TRP A 34 -3.24 6.39 4.06
N GLU A 35 -2.53 6.80 5.12
CA GLU A 35 -2.78 6.29 6.48
C GLU A 35 -4.27 6.31 6.90
N PRO A 36 -5.04 7.42 6.70
CA PRO A 36 -6.46 7.43 7.03
C PRO A 36 -7.30 6.47 6.19
N GLN A 37 -6.99 6.35 4.90
CA GLN A 37 -7.72 5.48 3.96
C GLN A 37 -7.42 4.01 4.23
N VAL A 38 -6.17 3.67 4.56
CA VAL A 38 -5.78 2.30 4.95
C VAL A 38 -6.56 1.87 6.18
N ALA A 39 -6.68 2.73 7.20
CA ALA A 39 -7.45 2.40 8.41
C ALA A 39 -8.94 2.12 8.14
N ALA A 40 -9.54 2.83 7.18
CA ALA A 40 -10.93 2.60 6.78
C ALA A 40 -11.09 1.37 5.87
N PHE A 41 -10.25 1.24 4.84
CA PHE A 41 -10.38 0.18 3.83
C PHE A 41 -9.95 -1.20 4.32
N ALA A 42 -9.00 -1.29 5.27
CA ALA A 42 -8.56 -2.57 5.83
C ALA A 42 -9.67 -3.33 6.59
N GLN A 43 -10.80 -2.69 6.87
CA GLN A 43 -11.99 -3.33 7.46
C GLN A 43 -12.83 -4.09 6.43
N HIS A 44 -12.61 -3.82 5.13
CA HIS A 44 -13.41 -4.34 4.02
C HIS A 44 -12.58 -5.09 2.95
N PHE A 45 -11.28 -4.82 2.89
CA PHE A 45 -10.31 -5.36 1.91
C PHE A 45 -9.08 -5.90 2.64
#